data_AF-A0A3B9GE52-F1
#
_entry.id   AF-A0A3B9GE52-F1
#
_cell.length_a   1.000
_cell.length_b   1.000
_cell.length_c   1.000
_cell.angle_alpha   90.00
_cell.angle_beta   90.00
_cell.angle_gamma   90.00
#
_symmetry.space_group_name_H-M   'P 1'
#
loop_
_entity.id
_entity.type
_entity.pdbx_description
1 polymer ?
#
loop_
_entity_poly.entity_id
_entity_poly.type
_entity_poly.pdbx_seq_one_letter_code
_entity_poly.pdbx_strand_id
1 'polypeptide(L)'
;MELLEFEKPIAELEKELELLQNKSRSQDIDLSSEISAIERKLIETRREIYDNLSPWQRVQIARHTKRPYMLDYVARSFTDFEELHGDRIVGDDHAMPGGFATINGQRCIVIGHQKGRDLKENLKRNFGSAHPEGYRKSLRLMELANKFSLPIVALIDTPGAFPGIGAEERNIAEAIARNLREMMLLDVPIVAVVLGEGGSGGALGIGVADKVLMMENAYYSVISPEGCAAILWKHRKHAPEAAE
;
A
#
# COMPACT_ATOMS: atom_id res chain seq x y z
N MET A 1 7.80 -17.10 -3.98
CA MET A 1 8.04 -15.68 -3.64
C MET A 1 8.47 -15.04 -4.93
N GLU A 2 7.78 -14.00 -5.38
CA GLU A 2 8.17 -13.35 -6.64
C GLU A 2 9.46 -12.57 -6.37
N LEU A 3 10.58 -13.12 -6.82
CA LEU A 3 11.89 -12.54 -6.62
C LEU A 3 12.03 -11.36 -7.58
N LEU A 4 12.28 -10.17 -7.04
CA LEU A 4 12.58 -9.00 -7.87
C LEU A 4 13.94 -9.19 -8.54
N GLU A 5 14.06 -8.76 -9.80
CA GLU A 5 15.26 -9.04 -10.59
C GLU A 5 16.55 -8.49 -9.94
N PHE A 6 16.48 -7.30 -9.36
CA PHE A 6 17.62 -6.68 -8.67
C PHE A 6 17.95 -7.35 -7.33
N GLU A 7 17.09 -8.22 -6.81
CA GLU A 7 17.34 -9.02 -5.59
C GLU A 7 17.97 -10.38 -5.90
N LYS A 8 18.15 -10.77 -7.17
CA LYS A 8 18.83 -12.03 -7.53
C LYS A 8 20.17 -12.24 -6.82
N PRO A 9 21.07 -11.24 -6.72
CA PRO A 9 22.34 -11.43 -6.00
C PRO A 9 22.14 -11.77 -4.52
N ILE A 10 21.11 -11.19 -3.88
CA ILE A 10 20.76 -11.46 -2.48
C ILE A 10 20.25 -12.90 -2.36
N ALA A 11 19.33 -13.31 -3.24
CA ALA A 11 18.75 -14.65 -3.22
C ALA A 11 19.79 -15.76 -3.49
N GLU A 12 20.78 -15.49 -4.34
CA GLU A 12 21.89 -16.42 -4.59
C GLU A 12 22.75 -16.60 -3.33
N LEU A 13 23.09 -15.51 -2.63
CA LEU A 13 23.83 -15.55 -1.37
C LEU A 13 23.04 -16.23 -0.25
N GLU A 14 21.73 -16.01 -0.16
CA GLU A 14 20.85 -16.69 0.81
C GLU A 14 20.81 -18.20 0.56
N LYS A 15 20.73 -18.61 -0.71
CA LYS A 15 20.76 -20.03 -1.09
C LYS A 15 22.11 -20.67 -0.80
N GLU A 16 23.21 -19.96 -1.05
CA GLU A 16 24.56 -20.43 -0.72
C GLU A 16 24.73 -20.60 0.80
N LEU A 17 24.26 -19.62 1.58
CA LEU A 17 24.26 -19.67 3.03
C LEU A 17 23.47 -20.87 3.57
N GLU A 18 22.27 -21.10 3.04
CA GLU A 18 21.42 -22.24 3.42
C GLU A 18 22.11 -23.58 3.13
N LEU A 19 22.78 -23.70 1.98
CA LEU A 19 23.55 -24.90 1.61
C LEU A 19 24.72 -25.14 2.56
N LEU A 20 25.48 -24.11 2.93
CA LEU A 20 26.60 -24.23 3.89
C LEU A 20 26.10 -24.63 5.28
N GLN A 21 25.04 -24.00 5.76
CA GLN A 21 24.42 -24.34 7.05
C GLN A 21 23.93 -25.80 7.08
N ASN A 22 23.31 -26.27 6.00
CA ASN A 22 22.86 -27.65 5.88
C ASN A 22 24.02 -28.65 5.79
N LYS A 23 25.12 -28.31 5.09
CA LYS A 23 26.32 -29.15 5.04
C LYS A 23 27.01 -29.25 6.41
N SER A 24 27.17 -28.13 7.10
CA SER A 24 27.77 -28.11 8.44
C SER A 24 26.99 -28.98 9.41
N ARG A 25 25.64 -28.92 9.38
CA ARG A 25 24.77 -29.76 10.22
C ARG A 25 24.76 -31.25 9.85
N SER A 26 24.84 -31.58 8.56
CA SER A 26 24.67 -32.97 8.08
C SER A 26 25.98 -33.77 8.02
N GLN A 27 27.11 -33.11 7.80
CA GLN A 27 28.42 -33.74 7.65
C GLN A 27 29.33 -33.51 8.87
N ASP A 28 28.85 -32.80 9.90
CA ASP A 28 29.61 -32.43 11.11
C ASP A 28 30.96 -31.76 10.78
N ILE A 29 30.94 -30.91 9.73
CA ILE A 29 32.08 -30.12 9.27
C ILE A 29 31.95 -28.70 9.82
N ASP A 30 33.02 -28.18 10.42
CA ASP A 30 33.10 -26.77 10.82
C ASP A 30 33.24 -25.89 9.58
N LEU A 31 32.16 -25.16 9.26
CA LEU A 31 32.08 -24.15 8.20
C LEU A 31 31.74 -22.77 8.77
N SER A 32 32.02 -22.55 10.06
CA SER A 32 31.62 -21.33 10.78
C SER A 32 32.22 -20.07 10.17
N SER A 33 33.46 -20.14 9.67
CA SER A 33 34.15 -19.00 9.06
C SER A 33 33.55 -18.60 7.71
N GLU A 34 33.17 -19.59 6.90
CA GLU A 34 32.56 -19.42 5.58
C GLU A 34 31.14 -18.89 5.73
N ILE A 35 30.36 -19.46 6.66
CA ILE A 35 29.02 -18.98 7.02
C ILE A 35 29.10 -17.49 7.42
N SER A 36 30.02 -17.14 8.33
CA SER A 36 30.20 -15.75 8.78
C SER A 36 30.67 -14.81 7.65
N ALA A 37 31.41 -15.31 6.67
CA ALA A 37 31.81 -14.53 5.51
C ALA A 37 30.63 -14.26 4.57
N ILE A 38 29.80 -15.27 4.29
CA ILE A 38 28.60 -15.11 3.47
C ILE A 38 27.58 -14.20 4.16
N GLU A 39 27.37 -14.35 5.47
CA GLU A 39 26.45 -13.47 6.21
C GLU A 39 26.86 -11.99 6.12
N ARG A 40 28.16 -11.69 6.27
CA ARG A 40 28.67 -10.32 6.08
C ARG A 40 28.45 -9.82 4.67
N LYS A 41 28.82 -10.64 3.67
CA LYS A 41 28.61 -10.30 2.26
C LYS A 41 27.13 -10.07 1.94
N LEU A 42 26.23 -10.87 2.49
CA LEU A 42 24.79 -10.73 2.34
C LEU A 42 24.29 -9.38 2.88
N ILE A 43 24.74 -8.99 4.08
CA ILE A 43 24.39 -7.70 4.69
C ILE A 43 24.90 -6.54 3.83
N GLU A 44 26.16 -6.60 3.37
CA GLU A 44 26.77 -5.57 2.53
C GLU A 44 26.05 -5.45 1.18
N THR A 45 25.84 -6.57 0.47
CA THR A 45 25.14 -6.59 -0.82
C THR A 45 23.70 -6.10 -0.68
N ARG A 46 22.98 -6.51 0.38
CA ARG A 46 21.62 -6.01 0.63
C ARG A 46 21.62 -4.51 0.83
N ARG A 47 22.54 -3.98 1.63
CA ARG A 47 22.65 -2.53 1.87
C ARG A 47 22.98 -1.78 0.57
N GLU A 48 23.96 -2.25 -0.19
CA GLU A 48 24.36 -1.62 -1.44
C GLU A 48 23.21 -1.54 -2.45
N ILE A 49 22.42 -2.61 -2.59
CA ILE A 49 21.27 -2.65 -3.49
C ILE A 49 20.16 -1.70 -3.00
N TYR A 50 19.79 -1.77 -1.73
CA TYR A 50 18.66 -1.01 -1.19
C TYR A 50 18.97 0.49 -0.99
N ASP A 51 20.24 0.86 -0.76
CA ASP A 51 20.67 2.26 -0.69
C ASP A 51 20.68 2.94 -2.09
N ASN A 52 20.79 2.15 -3.17
CA ASN A 52 20.93 2.65 -4.55
C ASN A 52 19.76 2.25 -5.48
N LEU A 53 18.56 2.10 -4.93
CA LEU A 53 17.37 1.73 -5.72
C LEU A 53 17.01 2.81 -6.74
N SER A 54 16.82 2.42 -7.99
CA SER A 54 16.22 3.29 -9.01
C SER A 54 14.73 3.55 -8.73
N PRO A 55 14.14 4.63 -9.28
CA PRO A 55 12.72 4.91 -9.13
C PRO A 55 11.83 3.73 -9.55
N TRP A 56 12.15 3.05 -10.66
CA TRP A 56 11.42 1.87 -11.11
C TRP A 56 11.53 0.70 -10.13
N GLN A 57 12.69 0.47 -9.53
CA GLN A 57 12.87 -0.57 -8.51
C GLN A 57 12.02 -0.28 -7.26
N ARG A 58 11.92 1.00 -6.85
CA ARG A 58 10.99 1.41 -5.77
C ARG A 58 9.54 1.15 -6.13
N VAL A 59 9.11 1.41 -7.37
CA VAL A 59 7.77 1.06 -7.86
C VAL A 59 7.52 -0.46 -7.79
N GLN A 60 8.51 -1.27 -8.14
CA GLN A 60 8.41 -2.74 -8.02
C GLN A 60 8.24 -3.17 -6.55
N ILE A 61 8.96 -2.55 -5.61
CA ILE A 61 8.82 -2.80 -4.16
C ILE A 61 7.45 -2.31 -3.66
N ALA A 62 6.93 -1.19 -4.15
CA ALA A 62 5.59 -0.68 -3.83
C ALA A 62 4.49 -1.68 -4.23
N ARG A 63 4.71 -2.42 -5.32
CA ARG A 63 3.78 -3.41 -5.89
C ARG A 63 4.04 -4.85 -5.44
N HIS A 64 5.05 -5.06 -4.58
CA HIS A 64 5.42 -6.39 -4.16
C HIS A 64 4.25 -7.10 -3.44
N THR A 65 3.95 -8.33 -3.84
CA THR A 65 2.77 -9.09 -3.36
C THR A 65 2.77 -9.36 -1.85
N LYS A 66 3.94 -9.34 -1.21
CA LYS A 66 4.09 -9.45 0.26
C LYS A 66 4.20 -8.10 0.97
N ARG A 67 4.06 -6.98 0.28
CA ARG A 67 4.04 -5.67 0.94
C ARG A 67 2.90 -5.65 1.98
N PRO A 68 3.10 -5.13 3.20
CA PRO A 68 2.03 -4.99 4.18
C PRO A 68 0.91 -4.08 3.65
N TYR A 69 -0.34 -4.51 3.77
CA TYR A 69 -1.53 -3.75 3.41
C TYR A 69 -2.14 -3.11 4.65
N MET A 70 -3.19 -2.29 4.48
CA MET A 70 -3.86 -1.57 5.57
C MET A 70 -4.14 -2.47 6.79
N LEU A 71 -4.81 -3.61 6.59
CA LEU A 71 -5.20 -4.49 7.69
C LEU A 71 -4.01 -5.14 8.41
N ASP A 72 -2.85 -5.28 7.76
CA ASP A 72 -1.63 -5.74 8.45
C ASP A 72 -1.11 -4.68 9.41
N TYR A 73 -1.17 -3.40 9.02
CA TYR A 73 -0.80 -2.29 9.91
C TYR A 73 -1.80 -2.12 11.05
N VAL A 74 -3.10 -2.25 10.75
CA VAL A 74 -4.16 -2.23 11.77
C VAL A 74 -3.92 -3.32 12.80
N ALA A 75 -3.69 -4.57 12.37
CA ALA A 75 -3.47 -5.69 13.27
C ALA A 75 -2.18 -5.56 14.13
N ARG A 76 -1.16 -4.84 13.64
CA ARG A 76 0.14 -4.72 14.32
C ARG A 76 0.28 -3.48 15.18
N SER A 77 -0.40 -2.40 14.82
CA SER A 77 -0.15 -1.06 15.38
C SER A 77 -1.36 -0.47 16.10
N PHE A 78 -2.54 -1.04 15.89
CA PHE A 78 -3.79 -0.59 16.48
C PHE A 78 -4.36 -1.66 17.40
N THR A 79 -5.20 -1.22 18.32
CA THR A 79 -5.97 -2.03 19.27
C THR A 79 -7.44 -1.66 19.15
N ASP A 80 -8.33 -2.53 19.64
CA ASP A 80 -9.79 -2.31 19.63
C ASP A 80 -10.35 -1.92 18.24
N PHE A 81 -9.84 -2.56 17.18
CA PHE A 81 -10.31 -2.29 15.82
C PHE A 81 -11.70 -2.91 15.61
N GLU A 82 -12.68 -2.05 15.35
CA GLU A 82 -14.06 -2.42 15.05
C GLU A 82 -14.44 -1.91 13.66
N GLU A 83 -14.43 -2.81 12.67
CA GLU A 83 -14.73 -2.48 11.28
C GLU A 83 -16.21 -2.09 11.12
N LEU A 84 -16.46 -0.98 10.41
CA LEU A 84 -17.80 -0.46 10.14
C LEU A 84 -18.10 -0.51 8.64
N HIS A 85 -19.15 -1.25 8.28
CA HIS A 85 -19.49 -1.53 6.90
C HIS A 85 -20.51 -0.55 6.29
N GLY A 86 -20.45 -0.43 4.96
CA GLY A 86 -21.48 0.19 4.13
C GLY A 86 -21.47 1.73 4.06
N ASP A 87 -21.89 2.25 2.91
CA ASP A 87 -22.08 3.68 2.64
C ASP A 87 -23.49 4.21 2.94
N ARG A 88 -24.43 3.30 3.27
CA ARG A 88 -25.87 3.56 3.48
C ARG A 88 -26.66 3.95 2.24
N ILE A 89 -26.09 3.77 1.04
CA ILE A 89 -26.73 4.14 -0.23
C ILE A 89 -26.73 2.95 -1.18
N VAL A 90 -25.55 2.38 -1.45
CA VAL A 90 -25.37 1.32 -2.45
C VAL A 90 -24.92 0.02 -1.81
N GLY A 91 -23.88 0.04 -0.98
CA GLY A 91 -23.27 -1.18 -0.49
C GLY A 91 -22.00 -0.98 0.33
N ASP A 92 -21.34 -2.09 0.63
CA ASP A 92 -20.06 -2.13 1.33
C ASP A 92 -18.94 -2.47 0.36
N ASP A 93 -18.02 -1.52 0.13
CA ASP A 93 -16.84 -1.75 -0.69
C ASP A 93 -15.70 -2.36 0.12
N HIS A 94 -15.35 -3.60 -0.19
CA HIS A 94 -14.26 -4.32 0.46
C HIS A 94 -12.85 -3.83 0.09
N ALA A 95 -12.73 -2.98 -0.94
CA ALA A 95 -11.48 -2.31 -1.29
C ALA A 95 -11.12 -1.18 -0.31
N MET A 96 -12.08 -0.72 0.50
CA MET A 96 -11.94 0.45 1.37
C MET A 96 -12.45 0.18 2.80
N PRO A 97 -11.87 -0.74 3.58
CA PRO A 97 -12.30 -0.96 4.96
C PRO A 97 -12.01 0.26 5.85
N GLY A 98 -12.68 0.30 7.01
CA GLY A 98 -12.46 1.35 7.99
C GLY A 98 -13.35 1.22 9.22
N GLY A 99 -12.98 1.87 10.31
CA GLY A 99 -13.66 1.68 11.59
C GLY A 99 -13.01 2.42 12.74
N PHE A 100 -13.54 2.19 13.95
CA PHE A 100 -12.92 2.68 15.18
C PHE A 100 -11.68 1.86 15.49
N ALA A 101 -10.66 2.53 16.05
CA ALA A 101 -9.45 1.88 16.53
C ALA A 101 -8.80 2.73 17.62
N THR A 102 -7.80 2.17 18.30
CA THR A 102 -6.96 2.86 19.27
C THR A 102 -5.49 2.68 18.90
N ILE A 103 -4.76 3.79 18.76
CA ILE A 103 -3.30 3.80 18.56
C ILE A 103 -2.62 4.52 19.71
N ASN A 104 -1.67 3.86 20.39
CA ASN A 104 -0.97 4.41 21.56
C ASN A 104 -1.90 5.04 22.62
N GLY A 105 -3.07 4.43 22.88
CA GLY A 105 -4.07 4.92 23.83
C GLY A 105 -4.99 6.03 23.30
N GLN A 106 -4.76 6.53 22.09
CA GLN A 106 -5.61 7.53 21.43
C GLN A 106 -6.64 6.85 20.52
N ARG A 107 -7.92 7.06 20.79
CA ARG A 107 -9.01 6.60 19.93
C ARG A 107 -9.04 7.38 18.63
N CYS A 108 -9.24 6.71 17.51
CA CYS A 108 -9.28 7.28 16.18
C CYS A 108 -10.28 6.55 15.29
N ILE A 109 -10.59 7.15 14.15
CA ILE A 109 -11.12 6.43 12.99
C ILE A 109 -9.96 6.11 12.06
N VAL A 110 -9.81 4.85 11.66
CA VAL A 110 -8.85 4.43 10.63
C VAL A 110 -9.61 4.01 9.37
N ILE A 111 -9.18 4.51 8.22
CA ILE A 111 -9.72 4.20 6.89
C ILE A 111 -8.56 3.91 5.93
N GLY A 112 -8.81 3.21 4.84
CA GLY A 112 -7.75 2.99 3.87
C GLY A 112 -8.08 1.99 2.79
N HIS A 113 -7.16 1.85 1.84
CA HIS A 113 -7.27 0.89 0.77
C HIS A 113 -6.77 -0.49 1.22
N GLN A 114 -7.47 -1.53 0.82
CA GLN A 114 -7.08 -2.90 1.11
C GLN A 114 -7.03 -3.75 -0.15
N LYS A 115 -5.84 -4.25 -0.46
CA LYS A 115 -5.59 -5.25 -1.50
C LYS A 115 -5.80 -6.67 -0.97
N GLY A 116 -5.74 -7.67 -1.85
CA GLY A 116 -5.84 -9.09 -1.49
C GLY A 116 -4.50 -9.82 -1.48
N ARG A 117 -4.38 -10.84 -0.62
CA ARG A 117 -3.19 -11.71 -0.55
C ARG A 117 -3.19 -12.82 -1.60
N ASP A 118 -4.38 -13.26 -1.99
CA ASP A 118 -4.59 -14.27 -3.01
C ASP A 118 -5.58 -13.79 -4.09
N LEU A 119 -5.80 -14.61 -5.12
CA LEU A 119 -6.69 -14.28 -6.24
C LEU A 119 -8.13 -14.03 -5.77
N LYS A 120 -8.63 -14.83 -4.82
CA LYS A 120 -10.00 -14.72 -4.31
C LYS A 120 -10.18 -13.41 -3.55
N GLU A 121 -9.23 -13.05 -2.69
CA GLU A 121 -9.25 -11.78 -1.98
C GLU A 121 -9.07 -10.59 -2.92
N ASN A 122 -8.18 -10.68 -3.92
CA ASN A 122 -7.98 -9.61 -4.88
C ASN A 122 -9.24 -9.33 -5.70
N LEU A 123 -9.94 -10.37 -6.14
CA LEU A 123 -11.24 -10.22 -6.80
C LEU A 123 -12.28 -9.59 -5.86
N LYS A 124 -12.37 -10.05 -4.60
CA LYS A 124 -13.29 -9.47 -3.61
C LYS A 124 -13.03 -7.98 -3.36
N ARG A 125 -11.76 -7.58 -3.35
CA ARG A 125 -11.32 -6.23 -2.99
C ARG A 125 -10.93 -5.38 -4.20
N ASN A 126 -11.28 -5.82 -5.40
CA ASN A 126 -10.97 -5.12 -6.65
C ASN A 126 -9.50 -4.70 -6.75
N PHE A 127 -8.57 -5.52 -6.26
CA PHE A 127 -7.13 -5.21 -6.22
C PHE A 127 -6.79 -3.88 -5.51
N GLY A 128 -7.62 -3.46 -4.53
CA GLY A 128 -7.48 -2.19 -3.82
C GLY A 128 -8.03 -0.97 -4.58
N SER A 129 -8.66 -1.16 -5.73
CA SER A 129 -9.36 -0.11 -6.46
C SER A 129 -10.80 0.04 -5.97
N ALA A 130 -11.06 1.09 -5.21
CA ALA A 130 -12.40 1.36 -4.70
C ALA A 130 -13.36 1.87 -5.78
N HIS A 131 -14.61 1.44 -5.65
CA HIS A 131 -15.81 1.95 -6.30
C HIS A 131 -16.32 3.21 -5.58
N PRO A 132 -17.35 3.92 -6.13
CA PRO A 132 -17.86 5.16 -5.52
C PRO A 132 -18.36 4.96 -4.08
N GLU A 133 -19.03 3.84 -3.82
CA GLU A 133 -19.48 3.43 -2.48
C GLU A 133 -18.34 3.32 -1.46
N GLY A 134 -17.11 2.98 -1.87
CA GLY A 134 -15.94 2.98 -1.00
C GLY A 134 -15.59 4.39 -0.51
N TYR A 135 -15.54 5.38 -1.41
CA TYR A 135 -15.28 6.77 -1.05
C TYR A 135 -16.39 7.36 -0.18
N ARG A 136 -17.66 7.07 -0.50
CA ARG A 136 -18.81 7.50 0.31
C ARG A 136 -18.80 6.89 1.70
N LYS A 137 -18.44 5.60 1.82
CA LYS A 137 -18.24 4.93 3.11
C LYS A 137 -17.12 5.61 3.91
N SER A 138 -15.97 5.88 3.29
CA SER A 138 -14.88 6.60 3.96
C SER A 138 -15.32 7.97 4.45
N LEU A 139 -16.04 8.75 3.64
CA LEU A 139 -16.57 10.05 4.06
C LEU A 139 -17.53 9.93 5.25
N ARG A 140 -18.45 8.97 5.23
CA ARG A 140 -19.34 8.70 6.36
C ARG A 140 -18.56 8.41 7.65
N LEU A 141 -17.46 7.67 7.57
CA LEU A 141 -16.59 7.38 8.71
C LEU A 141 -15.82 8.63 9.19
N MET A 142 -15.36 9.46 8.26
CA MET A 142 -14.71 10.74 8.59
C MET A 142 -15.68 11.73 9.25
N GLU A 143 -16.91 11.84 8.77
CA GLU A 143 -17.98 12.64 9.40
C GLU A 143 -18.29 12.12 10.82
N LEU A 144 -18.26 10.80 11.02
CA LEU A 144 -18.42 10.19 12.34
C LEU A 144 -17.26 10.56 13.27
N ALA A 145 -16.02 10.53 12.76
CA ALA A 145 -14.85 10.97 13.50
C ALA A 145 -14.99 12.43 13.92
N ASN A 146 -15.38 13.31 13.00
CA ASN A 146 -15.59 14.73 13.26
C ASN A 146 -16.65 14.97 14.33
N LYS A 147 -17.78 14.27 14.25
CA LYS A 147 -18.87 14.35 15.24
C LYS A 147 -18.43 14.00 16.66
N PHE A 148 -17.51 13.05 16.81
CA PHE A 148 -16.99 12.62 18.10
C PHE A 148 -15.64 13.22 18.46
N SER A 149 -15.18 14.22 17.69
CA SER A 149 -13.87 14.87 17.88
C SER A 149 -12.71 13.88 17.92
N LEU A 150 -12.74 12.86 17.06
CA LEU A 150 -11.72 11.82 16.96
C LEU A 150 -10.77 12.12 15.78
N PRO A 151 -9.45 11.94 15.94
CA PRO A 151 -8.49 11.98 14.84
C PRO A 151 -8.80 10.92 13.78
N ILE A 152 -8.37 11.19 12.55
CA ILE A 152 -8.50 10.28 11.40
C ILE A 152 -7.11 9.83 10.94
N VAL A 153 -6.95 8.52 10.72
CA VAL A 153 -5.77 7.95 10.05
C VAL A 153 -6.19 7.32 8.73
N ALA A 154 -5.66 7.83 7.62
CA ALA A 154 -5.91 7.33 6.27
C ALA A 154 -4.71 6.55 5.75
N LEU A 155 -4.91 5.28 5.38
CA LEU A 155 -3.87 4.37 4.91
C LEU A 155 -4.04 4.11 3.41
N ILE A 156 -3.20 4.74 2.59
CA ILE A 156 -3.33 4.78 1.13
C ILE A 156 -2.50 3.67 0.48
N ASP A 157 -3.16 2.79 -0.28
CA ASP A 157 -2.52 1.76 -1.11
C ASP A 157 -3.43 1.29 -2.25
N THR A 158 -3.49 2.08 -3.32
CA THR A 158 -4.35 1.81 -4.47
C THR A 158 -3.65 2.11 -5.80
N PRO A 159 -3.85 1.27 -6.84
CA PRO A 159 -3.41 1.62 -8.18
C PRO A 159 -4.28 2.74 -8.80
N GLY A 160 -5.42 3.07 -8.17
CA GLY A 160 -6.38 4.08 -8.60
C GLY A 160 -7.82 3.66 -8.32
N ALA A 161 -8.75 4.59 -8.50
CA ALA A 161 -10.18 4.28 -8.44
C ALA A 161 -10.58 3.27 -9.52
N PHE A 162 -11.59 2.45 -9.26
CA PHE A 162 -11.99 1.37 -10.16
C PHE A 162 -12.55 1.93 -11.49
N PRO A 163 -11.90 1.69 -12.65
CA PRO A 163 -12.28 2.30 -13.92
C PRO A 163 -13.30 1.41 -14.66
N GLY A 164 -14.51 1.26 -14.11
CA GLY A 164 -15.54 0.37 -14.64
C GLY A 164 -16.88 1.06 -14.90
N ILE A 165 -17.70 0.50 -15.80
CA ILE A 165 -19.01 1.04 -16.19
C ILE A 165 -19.89 1.29 -14.95
N GLY A 166 -19.98 0.32 -14.04
CA GLY A 166 -20.77 0.49 -12.82
C GLY A 166 -20.24 1.60 -11.89
N ALA A 167 -18.93 1.85 -11.89
CA ALA A 167 -18.35 2.96 -11.13
C ALA A 167 -18.71 4.32 -11.74
N GLU A 168 -18.73 4.42 -13.08
CA GLU A 168 -19.17 5.60 -13.80
C GLU A 168 -20.67 5.86 -13.60
N GLU A 169 -21.53 4.84 -13.77
CA GLU A 169 -22.99 4.94 -13.54
C GLU A 169 -23.33 5.40 -12.12
N ARG A 170 -22.47 5.07 -11.15
CA ARG A 170 -22.60 5.47 -9.74
C ARG A 170 -21.79 6.72 -9.37
N ASN A 171 -21.27 7.45 -10.36
CA ASN A 171 -20.54 8.71 -10.25
C ASN A 171 -19.28 8.65 -9.38
N ILE A 172 -18.26 7.88 -9.80
CA ILE A 172 -16.96 7.84 -9.15
C ILE A 172 -16.29 9.22 -9.02
N ALA A 173 -16.44 10.06 -10.04
CA ALA A 173 -15.90 11.42 -10.05
C ALA A 173 -16.54 12.30 -8.96
N GLU A 174 -17.86 12.22 -8.78
CA GLU A 174 -18.56 12.95 -7.71
C GLU A 174 -18.15 12.44 -6.33
N ALA A 175 -18.07 11.12 -6.14
CA ALA A 175 -17.72 10.55 -4.85
C ALA A 175 -16.32 11.00 -4.41
N ILE A 176 -15.34 10.98 -5.32
CA ILE A 176 -13.99 11.49 -5.04
C ILE A 176 -14.03 13.00 -4.79
N ALA A 177 -14.64 13.80 -5.69
CA ALA A 177 -14.67 15.25 -5.57
C ALA A 177 -15.35 15.73 -4.27
N ARG A 178 -16.43 15.04 -3.86
CA ARG A 178 -17.11 15.29 -2.60
C ARG A 178 -16.21 15.00 -1.41
N ASN A 179 -15.50 13.86 -1.40
CA ASN A 179 -14.53 13.59 -0.35
C ASN A 179 -13.48 14.70 -0.25
N LEU A 180 -12.89 15.14 -1.37
CA LEU A 180 -11.90 16.23 -1.35
C LEU A 180 -12.45 17.49 -0.70
N ARG A 181 -13.67 17.89 -1.07
CA ARG A 181 -14.33 19.08 -0.51
C ARG A 181 -14.60 18.93 0.98
N GLU A 182 -15.23 17.84 1.40
CA GLU A 182 -15.64 17.66 2.81
C GLU A 182 -14.44 17.47 3.72
N MET A 183 -13.39 16.77 3.28
CA MET A 183 -12.16 16.60 4.07
C MET A 183 -11.49 17.93 4.41
N MET A 184 -11.59 18.95 3.56
CA MET A 184 -11.06 20.30 3.84
C MET A 184 -11.85 21.05 4.91
N LEU A 185 -13.03 20.57 5.29
CA LEU A 185 -13.94 21.22 6.25
C LEU A 185 -14.00 20.47 7.60
N LEU A 186 -13.26 19.38 7.77
CA LEU A 186 -13.23 18.64 9.03
C LEU A 186 -12.41 19.39 10.08
N ASP A 187 -12.89 19.41 11.32
CA ASP A 187 -12.27 20.12 12.44
C ASP A 187 -11.29 19.22 13.24
N VAL A 188 -11.23 17.94 12.89
CA VAL A 188 -10.38 16.93 13.54
C VAL A 188 -9.09 16.70 12.76
N PRO A 189 -7.98 16.37 13.43
CA PRO A 189 -6.71 16.15 12.75
C PRO A 189 -6.75 14.88 11.89
N ILE A 190 -6.19 14.99 10.68
CA ILE A 190 -6.10 13.91 9.70
C ILE A 190 -4.62 13.64 9.39
N VAL A 191 -4.23 12.37 9.48
CA VAL A 191 -2.92 11.89 9.02
C VAL A 191 -3.13 10.88 7.90
N ALA A 192 -2.63 11.19 6.70
CA ALA A 192 -2.61 10.26 5.58
C ALA A 192 -1.22 9.62 5.45
N VAL A 193 -1.16 8.31 5.20
CA VAL A 193 0.07 7.56 5.01
C VAL A 193 -0.01 6.76 3.73
N VAL A 194 0.84 7.05 2.75
CA VAL A 194 0.98 6.24 1.54
C VAL A 194 1.81 5.01 1.87
N LEU A 195 1.11 3.88 2.02
CA LEU A 195 1.70 2.61 2.38
C LEU A 195 2.39 1.95 1.19
N GLY A 196 1.84 2.06 -0.02
CA GLY A 196 2.36 1.41 -1.23
C GLY A 196 2.12 2.26 -2.46
N GLU A 197 1.03 2.01 -3.17
CA GLU A 197 0.67 2.76 -4.36
C GLU A 197 -0.25 3.94 -4.03
N GLY A 198 0.14 5.15 -4.42
CA GLY A 198 -0.67 6.36 -4.35
C GLY A 198 -1.23 6.70 -5.75
N GLY A 199 -2.18 5.92 -6.23
CA GLY A 199 -2.74 6.05 -7.57
C GLY A 199 -3.75 7.20 -7.73
N SER A 200 -3.30 8.32 -8.30
CA SER A 200 -4.13 9.40 -8.85
C SER A 200 -5.22 9.91 -7.89
N GLY A 201 -6.36 10.33 -8.45
CA GLY A 201 -7.53 10.78 -7.69
C GLY A 201 -8.11 9.72 -6.75
N GLY A 202 -7.88 8.43 -7.02
CA GLY A 202 -8.35 7.36 -6.12
C GLY A 202 -7.59 7.28 -4.80
N ALA A 203 -6.29 7.59 -4.82
CA ALA A 203 -5.52 7.80 -3.60
C ALA A 203 -5.91 9.12 -2.93
N LEU A 204 -6.03 10.19 -3.72
CA LEU A 204 -6.35 11.53 -3.21
C LEU A 204 -7.74 11.62 -2.55
N GLY A 205 -8.69 10.77 -2.97
CA GLY A 205 -10.04 10.71 -2.40
C GLY A 205 -10.13 10.38 -0.90
N ILE A 206 -9.01 9.98 -0.28
CA ILE A 206 -8.86 9.91 1.19
C ILE A 206 -7.53 10.54 1.67
N GLY A 207 -6.87 11.33 0.81
CA GLY A 207 -5.51 11.83 1.02
C GLY A 207 -5.40 13.32 1.38
N VAL A 208 -6.52 14.05 1.49
CA VAL A 208 -6.52 15.43 1.99
C VAL A 208 -6.33 15.38 3.52
N ALA A 209 -5.18 15.82 4.00
CA ALA A 209 -4.81 15.64 5.41
C ALA A 209 -3.89 16.77 5.91
N ASP A 210 -3.86 16.98 7.24
CA ASP A 210 -2.94 17.92 7.89
C ASP A 210 -1.48 17.48 7.77
N LYS A 211 -1.27 16.16 7.80
CA LYS A 211 0.04 15.52 7.59
C LYS A 211 -0.11 14.39 6.57
N VAL A 212 0.77 14.42 5.57
CA VAL A 212 0.91 13.34 4.59
C VAL A 212 2.28 12.72 4.79
N LEU A 213 2.30 11.42 5.07
CA LEU A 213 3.49 10.60 5.21
C LEU A 213 3.56 9.62 4.04
N MET A 214 4.77 9.20 3.68
CA MET A 214 4.98 8.18 2.66
C MET A 214 6.03 7.19 3.13
N MET A 215 5.77 5.90 2.91
CA MET A 215 6.81 4.89 3.07
C MET A 215 7.93 5.15 2.05
N GLU A 216 9.18 4.90 2.43
CA GLU A 216 10.38 5.19 1.62
C GLU A 216 10.37 4.56 0.21
N ASN A 217 9.63 3.46 0.04
CA ASN A 217 9.46 2.72 -1.20
C ASN A 217 8.00 2.71 -1.67
N ALA A 218 7.21 3.71 -1.30
CA ALA A 218 5.90 3.99 -1.88
C ALA A 218 6.05 4.98 -3.04
N TYR A 219 5.05 5.08 -3.91
CA TYR A 219 4.97 6.13 -4.93
C TYR A 219 3.64 6.86 -4.85
N TYR A 220 3.60 8.11 -5.27
CA TYR A 220 2.37 8.90 -5.37
C TYR A 220 2.40 9.64 -6.71
N SER A 221 1.46 9.34 -7.60
CA SER A 221 1.47 9.87 -8.96
C SER A 221 0.07 10.18 -9.49
N VAL A 222 -0.03 11.19 -10.36
CA VAL A 222 -1.27 11.57 -11.06
C VAL A 222 -1.74 10.51 -12.08
N ILE A 223 -0.82 9.68 -12.57
CA ILE A 223 -1.08 8.58 -13.52
C ILE A 223 -0.07 7.45 -13.27
N SER A 224 -0.44 6.20 -13.53
CA SER A 224 0.52 5.10 -13.44
C SER A 224 1.68 5.28 -14.43
N PRO A 225 2.90 4.81 -14.12
CA PRO A 225 4.01 4.87 -15.07
C PRO A 225 3.68 4.24 -16.42
N GLU A 226 2.94 3.12 -16.42
CA GLU A 226 2.48 2.46 -17.64
C GLU A 226 1.49 3.31 -18.44
N GLY A 227 0.60 4.03 -17.74
CA GLY A 227 -0.35 4.95 -18.37
C GLY A 227 0.35 6.13 -19.00
N CYS A 228 1.30 6.74 -18.29
CA CYS A 228 2.16 7.81 -18.79
C CYS A 228 2.95 7.36 -20.04
N ALA A 229 3.60 6.20 -19.96
CA ALA A 229 4.36 5.59 -21.04
C ALA A 229 3.52 5.33 -22.29
N ALA A 230 2.29 4.82 -22.11
CA ALA A 230 1.37 4.57 -23.20
C ALA A 230 0.89 5.85 -23.90
N ILE A 231 0.86 6.99 -23.22
CA ILE A 231 0.43 8.27 -23.79
C ILE A 231 1.59 9.01 -24.45
N LEU A 232 2.68 9.24 -23.71
CA LEU A 232 3.79 10.08 -24.16
C LEU A 232 4.74 9.36 -25.11
N TRP A 233 5.01 8.07 -24.87
CA TRP A 233 5.89 7.24 -25.71
C TRP A 233 5.14 6.27 -26.62
N LYS A 234 3.79 6.23 -26.54
CA LYS A 234 2.94 5.29 -27.29
C LYS A 234 3.30 3.82 -27.07
N HIS A 235 4.02 3.49 -25.98
CA HIS A 235 4.46 2.13 -25.69
C HIS A 235 4.77 1.92 -24.20
N ARG A 236 4.12 0.92 -23.58
CA ARG A 236 4.24 0.63 -22.13
C ARG A 236 5.63 0.21 -21.67
N LYS A 237 6.48 -0.30 -22.58
CA LYS A 237 7.89 -0.62 -22.28
C LYS A 237 8.66 0.55 -21.65
N HIS A 238 8.21 1.79 -21.90
CA HIS A 238 8.83 2.99 -21.35
C HIS A 238 8.33 3.34 -19.94
N ALA A 239 7.68 2.41 -19.24
CA ALA A 239 7.24 2.62 -17.86
C ALA A 239 8.40 2.92 -16.88
N PRO A 240 9.60 2.29 -17.00
CA PRO A 240 10.76 2.69 -16.21
C PRO A 240 11.15 4.14 -16.46
N GLU A 241 11.24 4.59 -17.71
CA GLU A 241 11.56 5.98 -18.06
C GLU A 241 10.48 6.97 -17.61
N ALA A 242 9.22 6.53 -17.55
CA ALA A 242 8.12 7.34 -17.03
C ALA A 242 8.04 7.39 -15.50
N ALA A 243 8.80 6.54 -14.80
CA ALA A 243 8.88 6.51 -13.34
C ALA A 243 10.04 7.35 -12.77
N GLU A 244 10.98 7.79 -13.63
CA GLU A 244 12.01 8.79 -13.31
C GLU A 244 11.39 10.17 -13.08
#